data_AF-A0A5N3S236-F1
#
_entry.id   AF-A0A5N3S236-F1
#
_cell.length_a   1.000
_cell.length_b   1.000
_cell.length_c   1.000
_cell.angle_alpha   90.00
_cell.angle_beta   90.00
_cell.angle_gamma   90.00
#
_symmetry.space_group_name_H-M   'P 1'
#
loop_
_entity.id
_entity.type
_entity.pdbx_description
1 polymer ?
#
loop_
_entity_poly.entity_id
_entity_poly.type
_entity_poly.pdbx_seq_one_letter_code
_entity_poly.pdbx_strand_id
1 'polypeptide(L)'
;MAVASTTLILASLLGFQAFSSNVSETEEAKLIINYLDQILDATHQYAIDNGSLPPITLDTDANFGYLNINDLVENPGLSTWQGPYLPFDDTWIGGDQYISHPDYIAAQILLKEKDSSWVRGSSETGCQPSSEACSLAACIWLVPLGAAQEVNHMIDGELNTADSDAKGTIRFEKAMVGSLVCKIGDDYPLPE
;
A
#
# COMPACT_ATOMS: atom_id res chain seq x y z
N MET A 1 -44.51 4.21 -50.28
CA MET A 1 -43.07 4.54 -50.44
C MET A 1 -42.49 4.74 -49.06
N ALA A 2 -41.45 3.98 -48.74
CA ALA A 2 -40.56 4.10 -47.58
C ALA A 2 -39.88 5.51 -47.57
N VAL A 3 -39.24 6.02 -46.51
CA VAL A 3 -38.20 5.43 -45.67
C VAL A 3 -38.19 6.09 -44.29
N ALA A 4 -37.82 5.29 -43.29
CA ALA A 4 -37.59 5.63 -41.89
C ALA A 4 -36.43 6.64 -41.67
N SER A 5 -36.42 7.29 -40.51
CA SER A 5 -35.23 7.32 -39.65
C SER A 5 -35.60 7.74 -38.23
N THR A 6 -35.53 6.73 -37.37
CA THR A 6 -35.52 6.76 -35.91
C THR A 6 -34.32 7.56 -35.39
N THR A 7 -34.51 8.32 -34.32
CA THR A 7 -33.41 8.65 -33.40
C THR A 7 -33.93 8.46 -31.99
N LEU A 8 -33.76 7.24 -31.46
CA LEU A 8 -33.79 6.98 -30.04
C LEU A 8 -32.54 7.63 -29.43
N ILE A 9 -32.73 8.63 -28.57
CA ILE A 9 -31.67 9.03 -27.63
C ILE A 9 -31.87 8.17 -26.38
N LEU A 10 -31.22 7.01 -26.33
CA LEU A 10 -30.97 6.30 -25.08
C LEU A 10 -29.88 7.09 -24.34
N ALA A 11 -30.28 7.99 -23.44
CA ALA A 11 -29.39 8.49 -22.41
C ALA A 11 -29.34 7.43 -21.29
N SER A 12 -28.54 6.38 -21.48
CA SER A 12 -28.08 5.56 -20.36
C SER A 12 -27.07 6.39 -19.57
N LEU A 13 -27.56 7.26 -18.69
CA LEU A 13 -26.79 7.72 -17.55
C LEU A 13 -26.48 6.48 -16.71
N LEU A 14 -25.29 5.92 -16.95
CA LEU A 14 -24.62 5.08 -15.97
C LEU A 14 -24.55 5.90 -14.69
N GLY A 15 -25.41 5.53 -13.74
CA GLY A 15 -25.35 6.01 -12.38
C GLY A 15 -24.07 5.50 -11.75
N PHE A 16 -22.96 6.21 -11.99
CA PHE A 16 -21.99 6.41 -10.91
C PHE A 16 -22.61 7.45 -9.98
N GLN A 17 -23.56 7.00 -9.16
CA GLN A 17 -23.74 7.63 -7.87
C GLN A 17 -22.45 7.33 -7.12
N ALA A 18 -21.48 8.26 -7.22
CA ALA A 18 -20.45 8.35 -6.21
C ALA A 18 -21.21 8.49 -4.89
N PHE A 19 -21.25 7.42 -4.10
CA PHE A 19 -21.68 7.48 -2.73
C PHE A 19 -20.65 8.36 -2.02
N SER A 20 -20.89 9.68 -2.00
CA SER A 20 -20.22 10.54 -1.03
C SER A 20 -20.90 10.29 0.31
N SER A 21 -20.58 9.19 0.96
CA SER A 21 -20.63 9.19 2.42
C SER A 21 -19.68 10.30 2.85
N ASN A 22 -20.19 11.31 3.58
CA ASN A 22 -19.35 12.26 4.29
C ASN A 22 -18.67 11.51 5.45
N VAL A 23 -17.75 10.61 5.12
CA VAL A 23 -16.85 10.00 6.10
C VAL A 23 -15.90 11.12 6.51
N SER A 24 -15.85 11.42 7.80
CA SER A 24 -14.87 12.39 8.30
C SER A 24 -13.46 11.85 8.06
N GLU A 25 -12.50 12.74 7.81
CA GLU A 25 -11.08 12.39 7.66
C GLU A 25 -10.59 11.48 8.80
N THR A 26 -11.06 11.71 10.03
CA THR A 26 -10.80 10.87 11.21
C THR A 26 -11.28 9.41 11.08
N GLU A 27 -12.47 9.17 10.51
CA GLU A 27 -12.98 7.80 10.36
C GLU A 27 -12.29 7.09 9.18
N GLU A 28 -11.98 7.84 8.12
CA GLU A 28 -11.16 7.33 7.02
C GLU A 28 -9.74 6.99 7.49
N ALA A 29 -9.12 7.85 8.30
CA ALA A 29 -7.79 7.62 8.87
C ALA A 29 -7.74 6.36 9.74
N LYS A 30 -8.75 6.10 10.57
CA LYS A 30 -8.84 4.84 11.35
C LYS A 30 -8.92 3.62 10.45
N LEU A 31 -9.67 3.69 9.36
CA LEU A 31 -9.77 2.61 8.39
C LEU A 31 -8.41 2.36 7.70
N ILE A 32 -7.73 3.42 7.28
CA ILE A 32 -6.39 3.35 6.68
C ILE A 32 -5.39 2.72 7.65
N ILE A 33 -5.37 3.16 8.91
CA ILE A 33 -4.50 2.58 9.95
C ILE A 33 -4.76 1.09 10.09
N ASN A 34 -6.03 0.68 10.16
CA ASN A 34 -6.40 -0.73 10.26
C ASN A 34 -5.94 -1.55 9.03
N TYR A 35 -5.96 -0.97 7.82
CA TYR A 35 -5.42 -1.65 6.64
C TYR A 35 -3.90 -1.75 6.67
N LEU A 36 -3.20 -0.69 7.05
CA LEU A 36 -1.75 -0.70 7.19
C LEU A 36 -1.31 -1.75 8.21
N ASP A 37 -2.02 -1.86 9.34
CA ASP A 37 -1.78 -2.87 10.37
C ASP A 37 -2.03 -4.29 9.87
N GLN A 38 -3.15 -4.53 9.16
CA GLN A 38 -3.41 -5.84 8.55
C GLN A 38 -2.31 -6.26 7.57
N ILE A 39 -1.78 -5.34 6.77
CA ILE A 39 -0.68 -5.64 5.84
C ILE A 39 0.61 -5.98 6.59
N LEU A 40 0.95 -5.22 7.64
CA LEU A 40 2.11 -5.51 8.48
C LEU A 40 1.98 -6.88 9.17
N ASP A 41 0.83 -7.15 9.79
CA ASP A 41 0.54 -8.41 10.48
C ASP A 41 0.56 -9.61 9.51
N ALA A 42 -0.02 -9.47 8.32
CA ALA A 42 0.00 -10.50 7.29
C ALA A 42 1.43 -10.81 6.82
N THR A 43 2.25 -9.77 6.65
CA THR A 43 3.66 -9.94 6.26
C THR A 43 4.47 -10.61 7.37
N HIS A 44 4.20 -10.26 8.63
CA HIS A 44 4.79 -10.92 9.78
C HIS A 44 4.42 -12.40 9.85
N GLN A 45 3.14 -12.73 9.67
CA GLN A 45 2.66 -14.11 9.68
C GLN A 45 3.26 -14.92 8.53
N TYR A 46 3.37 -14.35 7.33
CA TYR A 46 4.11 -14.97 6.22
C TYR A 46 5.54 -15.31 6.63
N ALA A 47 6.23 -14.38 7.30
CA ALA A 47 7.61 -14.59 7.73
C ALA A 47 7.76 -15.67 8.81
N ILE A 48 6.80 -15.78 9.74
CA ILE A 48 6.74 -16.87 10.71
C ILE A 48 6.60 -18.21 10.00
N ASP A 49 5.65 -18.32 9.07
CA ASP A 49 5.31 -19.59 8.45
C ASP A 49 6.39 -20.08 7.47
N ASN A 50 7.02 -19.15 6.74
CA ASN A 50 7.98 -19.47 5.69
C ASN A 50 9.45 -19.29 6.10
N GLY A 51 9.72 -18.69 7.26
CA GLY A 51 11.06 -18.45 7.78
C GLY A 51 11.77 -17.20 7.23
N SER A 52 11.15 -16.48 6.29
CA SER A 52 11.66 -15.22 5.74
C SER A 52 10.53 -14.30 5.28
N LEU A 53 10.80 -13.00 5.19
CA LEU A 53 9.91 -12.07 4.49
C LEU A 53 9.70 -12.50 3.01
N PRO A 54 8.63 -12.01 2.35
CA PRO A 54 8.53 -12.12 0.91
C PRO A 54 9.78 -11.56 0.21
N PRO A 55 10.23 -12.12 -0.92
CA PRO A 55 11.46 -11.70 -1.57
C PRO A 55 11.35 -10.27 -2.12
N ILE A 56 12.48 -9.60 -2.33
CA ILE A 56 12.52 -8.37 -3.13
C ILE A 56 12.02 -8.69 -4.53
N THR A 57 11.09 -7.86 -5.04
CA THR A 57 10.54 -8.03 -6.40
C THR A 57 11.63 -7.87 -7.46
N LEU A 58 11.51 -8.64 -8.55
CA LEU A 58 12.39 -8.55 -9.72
C LEU A 58 12.01 -7.42 -10.69
N ASP A 59 10.84 -6.80 -10.49
CA ASP A 59 10.26 -5.81 -11.41
C ASP A 59 10.78 -4.38 -11.16
N THR A 60 11.56 -4.18 -10.09
CA THR A 60 12.11 -2.88 -9.71
C THR A 60 13.58 -2.97 -9.28
N ASP A 61 14.25 -1.82 -9.13
CA ASP A 61 15.59 -1.78 -8.56
C ASP A 61 15.54 -2.21 -7.08
N ALA A 62 16.38 -3.19 -6.70
CA ALA A 62 16.47 -3.68 -5.33
C ALA A 62 16.82 -2.58 -4.32
N ASN A 63 17.50 -1.51 -4.76
CA ASN A 63 17.79 -0.33 -3.94
C ASN A 63 16.54 0.42 -3.48
N PHE A 64 15.38 0.17 -4.09
CA PHE A 64 14.11 0.72 -3.63
C PHE A 64 13.47 -0.13 -2.51
N GLY A 65 13.84 -1.40 -2.38
CA GLY A 65 13.35 -2.25 -1.29
C GLY A 65 11.90 -2.71 -1.43
N TYR A 66 11.35 -2.80 -2.64
CA TYR A 66 10.00 -3.35 -2.83
C TYR A 66 10.00 -4.85 -2.61
N LEU A 67 9.14 -5.35 -1.72
CA LEU A 67 8.93 -6.79 -1.54
C LEU A 67 7.80 -7.27 -2.47
N ASN A 68 7.84 -8.53 -2.86
CA ASN A 68 6.79 -9.19 -3.62
C ASN A 68 5.55 -9.35 -2.72
N ILE A 69 4.54 -8.53 -2.93
CA ILE A 69 3.34 -8.54 -2.10
C ILE A 69 2.34 -9.63 -2.55
N ASN A 70 2.47 -10.15 -3.77
CA ASN A 70 1.61 -11.22 -4.29
C ASN A 70 1.72 -12.50 -3.46
N ASP A 71 2.89 -12.75 -2.90
CA ASP A 71 3.16 -13.84 -1.96
C ASP A 71 2.25 -13.85 -0.71
N LEU A 72 1.62 -12.71 -0.38
CA LEU A 72 0.64 -12.61 0.71
C LEU A 72 -0.76 -13.09 0.32
N VAL A 73 -1.07 -13.19 -0.96
CA VAL A 73 -2.42 -13.51 -1.47
C VAL A 73 -2.44 -14.76 -2.35
N GLU A 74 -1.31 -15.12 -2.96
CA GLU A 74 -1.11 -16.33 -3.76
C GLU A 74 0.07 -17.15 -3.21
N ASN A 75 0.00 -18.48 -3.33
CA ASN A 75 1.10 -19.34 -2.91
C ASN A 75 2.25 -19.29 -3.93
N PRO A 76 3.47 -18.84 -3.54
CA PRO A 76 4.63 -18.75 -4.44
C PRO A 76 5.31 -20.10 -4.73
N GLY A 77 4.62 -21.22 -4.45
CA GLY A 77 5.16 -22.58 -4.58
C GLY A 77 5.85 -23.12 -3.33
N LEU A 78 5.65 -22.47 -2.18
CA LEU A 78 6.21 -22.88 -0.90
C LEU A 78 5.29 -23.90 -0.21
N SER A 79 5.86 -25.02 0.24
CA SER A 79 5.10 -26.05 0.97
C SER A 79 4.73 -25.64 2.40
N THR A 80 5.39 -24.61 2.94
CA THR A 80 5.14 -24.02 4.26
C THR A 80 4.07 -22.94 4.24
N TRP A 81 3.63 -22.51 3.07
CA TRP A 81 2.68 -21.41 2.92
C TRP A 81 1.29 -21.78 3.47
N GLN A 82 0.74 -20.94 4.34
CA GLN A 82 -0.56 -21.13 5.01
C GLN A 82 -1.58 -20.03 4.69
N GLY A 83 -1.30 -19.21 3.67
CA GLY A 83 -2.17 -18.12 3.26
C GLY A 83 -3.49 -18.57 2.60
N PRO A 84 -4.22 -17.64 1.97
CA PRO A 84 -3.86 -16.23 1.80
C PRO A 84 -3.80 -15.50 3.14
N TYR A 85 -2.76 -14.68 3.32
CA TYR A 85 -2.52 -13.89 4.53
C TYR A 85 -3.29 -12.56 4.51
N LEU A 86 -3.61 -12.06 3.31
CA LEU A 86 -4.47 -10.90 3.10
C LEU A 86 -5.76 -11.31 2.39
N PRO A 87 -6.94 -10.78 2.79
CA PRO A 87 -8.20 -11.02 2.11
C PRO A 87 -8.40 -10.08 0.91
N PHE A 88 -7.32 -9.75 0.20
CA PHE A 88 -7.35 -8.84 -0.95
C PHE A 88 -7.41 -9.65 -2.23
N ASP A 89 -8.05 -9.10 -3.26
CA ASP A 89 -8.09 -9.73 -4.58
C ASP A 89 -6.82 -9.35 -5.35
N ASP A 90 -6.07 -10.34 -5.84
CA ASP A 90 -4.98 -10.09 -6.78
C ASP A 90 -5.51 -9.86 -8.21
N THR A 91 -6.11 -8.69 -8.40
CA THR A 91 -6.56 -8.23 -9.72
C THR A 91 -5.59 -7.21 -10.32
N TRP A 92 -4.44 -7.00 -9.70
CA TRP A 92 -3.50 -5.98 -10.12
C TRP A 92 -2.81 -6.38 -11.43
N ILE A 93 -2.70 -5.42 -12.34
CA ILE A 93 -2.01 -5.61 -13.63
C ILE A 93 -0.89 -4.58 -13.70
N GLY A 94 0.24 -4.84 -13.06
CA GLY A 94 1.33 -3.85 -13.01
C GLY A 94 2.61 -4.23 -12.25
N GLY A 95 2.90 -5.52 -12.10
CA GLY A 95 4.11 -6.04 -11.45
C GLY A 95 3.89 -6.47 -10.00
N ASP A 96 4.85 -7.24 -9.49
CA ASP A 96 4.77 -7.97 -8.21
C ASP A 96 4.92 -7.08 -6.97
N GLN A 97 5.23 -5.80 -7.16
CA GLN A 97 5.39 -4.82 -6.09
C GLN A 97 4.06 -4.24 -5.56
N TYR A 98 2.94 -4.57 -6.20
CA TYR A 98 1.61 -4.05 -5.86
C TYR A 98 0.54 -5.14 -5.94
N ILE A 99 -0.45 -5.08 -5.05
CA ILE A 99 -1.75 -5.76 -5.20
C ILE A 99 -2.88 -4.74 -5.17
N SER A 100 -4.02 -5.07 -5.77
CA SER A 100 -5.22 -4.24 -5.70
C SER A 100 -5.68 -4.11 -4.25
N HIS A 101 -6.07 -2.89 -3.85
CA HIS A 101 -6.65 -2.65 -2.53
C HIS A 101 -8.18 -2.58 -2.65
N PRO A 102 -8.97 -3.07 -1.67
CA PRO A 102 -10.44 -3.05 -1.76
C PRO A 102 -11.05 -1.64 -1.85
N ASP A 103 -10.53 -0.70 -1.05
CA ASP A 103 -11.05 0.68 -0.98
C ASP A 103 -10.18 1.74 -1.66
N TYR A 104 -8.96 1.36 -2.05
CA TYR A 104 -7.93 2.25 -2.59
C TYR A 104 -7.34 1.61 -3.85
N ILE A 105 -6.39 2.24 -4.53
CA ILE A 105 -5.93 1.67 -5.82
C ILE A 105 -5.04 0.45 -5.63
N ALA A 106 -4.14 0.49 -4.65
CA ALA A 106 -3.11 -0.51 -4.49
C ALA A 106 -2.51 -0.48 -3.08
N ALA A 107 -2.02 -1.63 -2.65
CA ALA A 107 -1.16 -1.80 -1.50
C ALA A 107 0.24 -2.25 -1.95
N GLN A 108 1.25 -1.94 -1.14
CA GLN A 108 2.63 -2.39 -1.32
C GLN A 108 3.28 -2.62 0.05
N ILE A 109 4.35 -3.42 0.06
CA ILE A 109 5.25 -3.57 1.20
C ILE A 109 6.68 -3.20 0.80
N LEU A 110 7.36 -2.50 1.71
CA LEU A 110 8.72 -2.01 1.53
C LEU A 110 9.61 -2.54 2.66
N LEU A 111 10.84 -2.91 2.33
CA LEU A 111 11.91 -3.16 3.29
C LEU A 111 12.97 -2.07 3.13
N LYS A 112 13.04 -1.18 4.12
CA LYS A 112 13.91 0.00 4.10
C LYS A 112 15.04 -0.14 5.11
N GLU A 113 16.17 0.49 4.86
CA GLU A 113 17.20 0.65 5.88
C GLU A 113 16.61 1.40 7.08
N LYS A 114 16.85 0.88 8.28
CA LYS A 114 16.35 1.45 9.52
C LYS A 114 16.83 2.90 9.67
N ASP A 115 15.95 3.75 10.19
CA ASP A 115 16.19 5.20 10.41
C ASP A 115 16.48 6.01 9.13
N SER A 116 16.33 5.42 7.94
CA SER A 116 16.47 6.14 6.68
C SER A 116 15.32 7.13 6.46
N SER A 117 15.62 8.26 5.82
CA SER A 117 14.66 9.30 5.47
C SER A 117 14.14 9.10 4.05
N TRP A 118 12.84 8.84 3.89
CA TRP A 118 12.20 8.62 2.60
C TRP A 118 10.72 9.03 2.66
N VAL A 119 10.13 9.37 1.52
CA VAL A 119 8.68 9.71 1.39
C VAL A 119 7.97 8.88 0.33
N ARG A 120 8.74 8.13 -0.47
CA ARG A 120 8.28 7.29 -1.58
C ARG A 120 8.94 5.92 -1.52
N GLY A 121 8.23 4.90 -2.00
CA GLY A 121 8.81 3.57 -2.21
C GLY A 121 10.05 3.60 -3.10
N SER A 122 10.06 4.40 -4.16
CA SER A 122 11.18 4.55 -5.10
C SER A 122 12.39 5.35 -4.59
N SER A 123 12.45 5.68 -3.29
CA SER A 123 13.66 6.23 -2.69
C SER A 123 14.71 5.12 -2.58
N GLU A 124 15.97 5.40 -2.97
CA GLU A 124 17.12 4.48 -2.90
C GLU A 124 17.61 4.28 -1.45
N THR A 125 16.69 3.79 -0.60
CA THR A 125 16.88 3.52 0.83
C THR A 125 16.42 2.10 1.18
N GLY A 126 16.30 1.24 0.17
CA GLY A 126 16.00 -0.18 0.34
C GLY A 126 17.08 -0.87 1.16
N CYS A 127 16.66 -1.79 2.01
CA CYS A 127 17.54 -2.60 2.85
C CYS A 127 18.62 -3.30 2.01
N GLN A 128 19.89 -3.11 2.39
CA GLN A 128 21.04 -3.70 1.71
C GLN A 128 21.64 -4.82 2.56
N PRO A 129 22.41 -5.75 1.96
CA PRO A 129 23.17 -6.74 2.74
C PRO A 129 24.16 -6.13 3.75
N SER A 130 24.54 -4.86 3.55
CA SER A 130 25.39 -4.09 4.47
C SER A 130 24.63 -3.28 5.51
N SER A 131 23.29 -3.20 5.43
CA SER A 131 22.49 -2.44 6.38
C SER A 131 22.52 -3.10 7.75
N GLU A 132 22.73 -2.33 8.82
CA GLU A 132 22.80 -2.89 10.18
C GLU A 132 21.45 -3.42 10.66
N ALA A 133 20.36 -2.79 10.23
CA ALA A 133 18.99 -3.17 10.52
C ALA A 133 18.07 -2.64 9.42
N CYS A 134 16.91 -3.30 9.26
CA CYS A 134 15.91 -2.92 8.28
C CYS A 134 14.53 -2.85 8.92
N SER A 135 13.69 -1.93 8.44
CA SER A 135 12.33 -1.75 8.92
C SER A 135 11.35 -2.06 7.79
N LEU A 136 10.33 -2.86 8.10
CA LEU A 136 9.23 -3.15 7.19
C LEU A 136 8.26 -1.96 7.18
N ALA A 137 7.72 -1.61 6.02
CA ALA A 137 6.63 -0.66 5.92
C ALA A 137 5.54 -1.18 5.01
N ALA A 138 4.28 -1.04 5.44
CA ALA A 138 3.12 -1.20 4.58
C ALA A 138 2.75 0.16 3.99
N CYS A 139 2.30 0.20 2.74
CA CYS A 139 1.77 1.43 2.15
C CYS A 139 0.51 1.20 1.31
N ILE A 140 -0.28 2.26 1.20
CA ILE A 140 -1.51 2.33 0.40
C ILE A 140 -1.45 3.56 -0.51
N TRP A 141 -1.87 3.39 -1.76
CA TRP A 141 -1.89 4.44 -2.78
C TRP A 141 -3.26 5.08 -3.00
N LEU A 142 -3.25 6.34 -3.47
CA LEU A 142 -4.43 7.17 -3.76
C LEU A 142 -5.31 7.46 -2.53
N VAL A 143 -4.70 7.54 -1.36
CA VAL A 143 -5.37 8.02 -0.14
C VAL A 143 -5.64 9.52 -0.25
N PRO A 144 -6.81 10.07 0.14
CA PRO A 144 -7.02 11.51 0.23
C PRO A 144 -6.00 12.18 1.15
N LEU A 145 -5.43 13.33 0.74
CA LEU A 145 -4.36 13.99 1.50
C LEU A 145 -4.78 14.34 2.94
N GLY A 146 -6.01 14.79 3.16
CA GLY A 146 -6.53 15.09 4.50
C GLY A 146 -6.53 13.85 5.40
N ALA A 147 -6.96 12.69 4.87
CA ALA A 147 -6.90 11.42 5.60
C ALA A 147 -5.46 10.99 5.87
N ALA A 148 -4.52 11.17 4.93
CA ALA A 148 -3.09 10.89 5.14
C ALA A 148 -2.48 11.72 6.27
N GLN A 149 -2.77 13.02 6.29
CA GLN A 149 -2.32 13.95 7.32
C GLN A 149 -2.95 13.62 8.68
N GLU A 150 -4.21 13.18 8.70
CA GLU A 150 -4.88 12.72 9.90
C GLU A 150 -4.32 11.39 10.42
N VAL A 151 -3.95 10.44 9.54
CA VAL A 151 -3.19 9.23 9.95
C VAL A 151 -1.89 9.61 10.64
N ASN A 152 -1.13 10.54 10.06
CA ASN A 152 0.09 11.07 10.65
C ASN A 152 -0.17 11.66 12.04
N HIS A 153 -1.22 12.49 12.17
CA HIS A 153 -1.60 13.08 13.45
C HIS A 153 -1.96 12.03 14.50
N MET A 154 -2.74 11.01 14.13
CA MET A 154 -3.18 9.95 15.04
C MET A 154 -2.03 9.08 15.56
N ILE A 155 -1.03 8.81 14.73
CA ILE A 155 0.06 7.89 15.06
C ILE A 155 1.27 8.63 15.63
N ASP A 156 1.72 9.69 14.97
CA ASP A 156 2.93 10.44 15.35
C ASP A 156 2.63 11.64 16.25
N GLY A 157 1.36 11.97 16.47
CA GLY A 157 0.92 13.06 17.37
C GLY A 157 1.03 14.46 16.75
N GLU A 158 1.70 14.60 15.60
CA GLU A 158 1.88 15.87 14.91
C GLU A 158 0.94 16.00 13.71
N LEU A 159 0.09 17.03 13.72
CA LEU A 159 -0.67 17.39 12.52
C LEU A 159 0.25 18.13 11.54
N ASN A 160 0.84 17.39 10.61
CA ASN A 160 1.65 17.95 9.55
C ASN A 160 0.78 18.25 8.32
N THR A 161 0.56 19.53 8.01
CA THR A 161 -0.25 19.97 6.86
C THR A 161 0.56 20.13 5.57
N ALA A 162 1.82 19.68 5.54
CA ALA A 162 2.65 19.69 4.33
C ALA A 162 2.14 18.69 3.29
N ASP A 163 2.65 18.80 2.07
CA ASP A 163 2.37 17.85 1.00
C ASP A 163 3.14 16.51 1.18
N SER A 164 4.08 16.43 2.13
CA SER A 164 4.81 15.20 2.46
C SER A 164 5.44 15.22 3.86
N ASP A 165 5.72 14.03 4.41
CA ASP A 165 6.51 13.84 5.63
C ASP A 165 7.38 12.58 5.55
N ALA A 166 8.64 12.74 5.96
CA ALA A 166 9.69 11.72 5.97
C ALA A 166 10.06 11.28 7.40
N LYS A 167 9.35 11.75 8.43
CA LYS A 167 9.69 11.59 9.85
C LYS A 167 8.60 10.84 10.62
N GLY A 168 8.96 10.26 11.76
CA GLY A 168 8.03 9.52 12.63
C GLY A 168 7.87 8.06 12.22
N THR A 169 6.72 7.48 12.50
CA THR A 169 6.30 6.14 12.07
C THR A 169 5.54 6.20 10.74
N ILE A 170 4.83 7.29 10.47
CA ILE A 170 4.10 7.48 9.22
C ILE A 170 5.00 8.16 8.18
N ARG A 171 4.87 7.74 6.93
CA ARG A 171 5.43 8.44 5.76
C ARG A 171 4.29 8.74 4.84
N PHE A 172 4.21 9.97 4.36
CA PHE A 172 3.21 10.28 3.35
C PHE A 172 3.73 11.26 2.31
N GLU A 173 3.12 11.19 1.13
CA GLU A 173 3.42 12.11 0.05
C GLU A 173 2.23 12.28 -0.88
N LYS A 174 1.90 13.52 -1.18
CA LYS A 174 0.93 13.90 -2.20
C LYS A 174 1.41 13.53 -3.59
N ALA A 175 0.54 12.84 -4.33
CA ALA A 175 0.72 12.55 -5.74
C ALA A 175 -0.24 13.41 -6.59
N MET A 176 -0.21 13.22 -7.92
CA MET A 176 -1.12 13.93 -8.84
C MET A 176 -2.59 13.67 -8.51
N VAL A 177 -2.90 12.46 -8.04
CA VAL A 177 -4.22 12.05 -7.54
C VAL A 177 -3.97 11.41 -6.18
N GLY A 178 -4.64 11.88 -5.13
CA GLY A 178 -4.46 11.37 -3.76
C GLY A 178 -3.03 11.47 -3.23
N SER A 179 -2.65 10.50 -2.41
CA SER A 179 -1.37 10.41 -1.72
C SER A 179 -0.96 8.96 -1.53
N LEU A 180 0.34 8.76 -1.35
CA LEU A 180 0.89 7.55 -0.74
C LEU A 180 0.92 7.74 0.77
N VAL A 181 0.47 6.73 1.51
CA VAL A 181 0.61 6.67 2.98
C VAL A 181 1.27 5.35 3.33
N CYS A 182 2.31 5.41 4.13
CA CYS A 182 3.00 4.24 4.66
C CYS A 182 3.05 4.28 6.18
N LYS A 183 2.99 3.10 6.80
CA LYS A 183 3.29 2.89 8.21
C LYS A 183 4.51 2.00 8.33
N ILE A 184 5.52 2.48 9.05
CA ILE A 184 6.68 1.67 9.45
C ILE A 184 6.23 0.74 10.59
N GLY A 185 6.46 -0.56 10.42
CA GLY A 185 6.21 -1.59 11.41
C GLY A 185 7.50 -2.03 12.11
N ASP A 186 7.59 -3.32 12.39
CA ASP A 186 8.72 -3.90 13.10
C ASP A 186 10.02 -3.88 12.30
N ASP A 187 11.12 -3.97 13.05
CA ASP A 187 12.45 -4.23 12.49
C ASP A 187 12.60 -5.72 12.17
N TYR A 188 13.23 -6.01 11.04
CA TYR A 188 13.52 -7.36 10.61
C TYR A 188 15.04 -7.53 10.46
N PRO A 189 15.59 -8.67 10.93
CA PRO A 189 16.97 -9.01 10.62
C PRO A 189 17.12 -9.18 9.11
N LEU A 190 18.33 -8.98 8.59
CA LEU A 190 18.64 -9.26 7.20
C LEU A 190 18.23 -10.70 6.85
N PRO A 191 17.60 -10.96 5.69
CA PRO A 191 17.58 -12.30 5.14
C PRO A 191 19.05 -12.75 4.96
N GLU A 192 19.43 -13.88 5.56
CA GLU A 192 20.74 -14.51 5.34
C GLU A 192 20.93 -14.95 3.88
#